data_AF-A0A143PQH0-F1
#
_entry.id   AF-A0A143PQH0-F1
#
_cell.length_a   1.000
_cell.length_b   1.000
_cell.length_c   1.000
_cell.angle_alpha   90.00
_cell.angle_beta   90.00
_cell.angle_gamma   90.00
#
_symmetry.space_group_name_H-M   'P 1'
#
loop_
_entity.id
_entity.type
_entity.pdbx_description
1 polymer ?
#
loop_
_entity_poly.entity_id
_entity_poly.type
_entity_poly.pdbx_seq_one_letter_code
_entity_poly.pdbx_strand_id
1 'polypeptide(L)'
;MSATHRTGTLAAALLVAIVAAGVTHAASEPDARPFNAKAAAAYLDARAEAWSTWSNAQRDRGTFCMSCHTTLPYALARPELRGRIGETQPSAAEEKILGNLLTRARNWREVEPLYPDQTRGIPKTSESRAIEAVMNAVVLSRRDARSGGRSDDTRTALDVMWSLQMKTGPNSGAWTWLNFNYEPWESPNSPYFGASMAAIAVGLAPEGYATSPAIQDRMEALRGYLRRQHGTVSLLNQLMGLWASGTVHDLLAVEQRNATIAAAFSMQQADGGWSTSSLGTYQRVDKTANDTKSDGYGTALACLALQAAGVQDPRVTKGLDWLRRNQDGATGRWTATSLNKQRDPASEPGKFMDDAATAYAVLALTIDKR
;
A
#
# COMPACT_ATOMS: atom_id res chain seq x y z
N MET A 1 79.64 -15.51 62.69
CA MET A 1 79.20 -14.10 62.81
C MET A 1 77.78 -14.05 62.26
N SER A 2 76.77 -14.36 63.08
CA SER A 2 75.97 -13.43 63.91
C SER A 2 75.13 -12.44 63.10
N ALA A 3 73.81 -12.66 63.09
CA ALA A 3 72.72 -11.68 63.23
C ALA A 3 71.39 -12.35 62.79
N THR A 4 70.65 -13.00 63.69
CA THR A 4 69.45 -12.48 64.42
C THR A 4 68.26 -12.05 63.56
N HIS A 5 67.24 -12.92 63.60
CA HIS A 5 65.78 -12.72 63.60
C HIS A 5 65.15 -11.47 62.98
N ARG A 6 64.12 -11.72 62.15
CA ARG A 6 62.75 -11.22 62.40
C ARG A 6 61.72 -12.02 61.60
N THR A 7 60.85 -12.72 62.33
CA THR A 7 59.61 -13.33 61.87
C THR A 7 58.60 -12.23 61.53
N GLY A 8 58.19 -12.16 60.26
CA GLY A 8 57.10 -11.30 59.79
C GLY A 8 56.01 -12.17 59.17
N THR A 9 54.94 -12.40 59.93
CA THR A 9 53.65 -12.91 59.43
C THR A 9 53.03 -11.87 58.49
N LEU A 10 52.97 -12.19 57.20
CA LEU A 10 52.17 -11.46 56.21
C LEU A 10 51.03 -12.36 55.76
N ALA A 11 49.83 -12.01 56.24
CA ALA A 11 48.57 -12.56 55.79
C ALA A 11 48.38 -12.23 54.30
N ALA A 12 48.33 -13.25 53.44
CA ALA A 12 47.96 -13.10 52.05
C ALA A 12 46.44 -12.94 51.97
N ALA A 13 45.97 -11.70 51.79
CA ALA A 13 44.59 -11.41 51.46
C ALA A 13 44.30 -11.88 50.03
N LEU A 14 43.41 -12.86 49.90
CA LEU A 14 42.90 -13.36 48.63
C LEU A 14 41.95 -12.30 48.03
N LEU A 15 42.43 -11.53 47.05
CA LEU A 15 41.58 -10.65 46.23
C LEU A 15 40.79 -11.51 45.25
N VAL A 16 39.54 -11.82 45.59
CA VAL A 16 38.56 -12.38 44.67
C VAL A 16 38.06 -11.25 43.77
N ALA A 17 38.54 -11.22 42.53
CA ALA A 17 37.97 -10.36 41.49
C ALA A 17 36.61 -10.92 41.07
N ILE A 18 35.53 -10.33 41.60
CA ILE A 18 34.16 -10.58 41.11
C ILE A 18 34.05 -9.89 39.74
N VAL A 19 34.20 -10.66 38.67
CA VAL A 19 33.76 -10.23 37.34
C VAL A 19 32.23 -10.24 37.37
N ALA A 20 31.64 -9.08 37.60
CA ALA A 20 30.21 -8.88 37.39
C ALA A 20 29.93 -9.03 35.89
N ALA A 21 29.49 -10.23 35.49
CA ALA A 21 28.85 -10.43 34.20
C ALA A 21 27.58 -9.58 34.19
N GLY A 22 27.69 -8.38 33.64
CA GLY A 22 26.55 -7.52 33.35
C GLY A 22 25.66 -8.23 32.35
N VAL A 23 24.65 -8.95 32.85
CA VAL A 23 23.49 -9.32 32.06
C VAL A 23 22.82 -8.00 31.73
N THR A 24 23.17 -7.42 30.58
CA THR A 24 22.36 -6.39 29.96
C THR A 24 21.02 -7.05 29.70
N HIS A 25 20.06 -6.84 30.61
CA HIS A 25 18.66 -6.97 30.28
C HIS A 25 18.47 -6.04 29.09
N ALA A 26 18.35 -6.62 27.89
CA ALA A 26 17.74 -5.92 26.78
C ALA A 26 16.40 -5.43 27.34
N ALA A 27 16.29 -4.11 27.50
CA ALA A 27 15.03 -3.51 27.89
C ALA A 27 14.00 -4.05 26.92
N SER A 28 13.02 -4.78 27.45
CA SER A 28 11.80 -5.10 26.70
C SER A 28 11.34 -3.80 26.06
N GLU A 29 11.30 -3.74 24.72
CA GLU A 29 10.74 -2.58 24.03
C GLU A 29 9.39 -2.25 24.67
N PRO A 30 9.12 -0.97 25.00
CA PRO A 30 7.86 -0.61 25.63
C PRO A 30 6.73 -1.11 24.75
N ASP A 31 5.80 -1.85 25.39
CA ASP A 31 4.60 -2.42 24.81
C ASP A 31 4.06 -1.49 23.72
N ALA A 32 4.14 -1.92 22.45
CA ALA A 32 3.98 -1.02 21.31
C ALA A 32 2.61 -0.34 21.40
N ARG A 33 2.61 0.97 21.69
CA ARG A 33 1.38 1.74 21.88
C ARG A 33 0.43 1.47 20.70
N PRO A 34 -0.85 1.14 20.95
CA PRO A 34 -1.79 0.96 19.85
C PRO A 34 -1.88 2.25 19.03
N PHE A 35 -1.98 2.12 17.71
CA PHE A 35 -2.18 3.29 16.85
C PHE A 35 -3.55 3.92 17.13
N ASN A 36 -3.65 5.24 16.96
CA ASN A 36 -4.86 5.99 17.12
C ASN A 36 -5.74 5.88 15.87
N ALA A 37 -6.60 4.86 15.85
CA ALA A 37 -7.55 4.60 14.77
C ALA A 37 -8.51 5.77 14.51
N LYS A 38 -8.94 6.48 15.56
CA LYS A 38 -9.84 7.63 15.45
C LYS A 38 -9.16 8.81 14.76
N ALA A 39 -7.90 9.09 15.09
CA ALA A 39 -7.14 10.15 14.42
C ALA A 39 -6.84 9.81 12.95
N ALA A 40 -6.51 8.55 12.65
CA ALA A 40 -6.34 8.10 11.27
C ALA A 40 -7.64 8.24 10.44
N ALA A 41 -8.78 7.84 11.00
CA ALA A 41 -10.09 8.02 10.38
C ALA A 41 -10.40 9.50 10.12
N ALA A 42 -10.21 10.36 11.11
CA ALA A 42 -10.44 11.80 10.98
C ALA A 42 -9.55 12.44 9.91
N TYR A 43 -8.27 12.07 9.84
CA TYR A 43 -7.35 12.52 8.80
C TYR A 43 -7.84 12.10 7.41
N LEU A 44 -8.13 10.81 7.25
CA LEU A 44 -8.59 10.24 5.98
C LEU A 44 -9.90 10.89 5.50
N ASP A 45 -10.87 11.07 6.39
CA ASP A 45 -12.16 11.72 6.10
C ASP A 45 -11.95 13.17 5.65
N ALA A 46 -11.11 13.93 6.35
CA ALA A 46 -10.79 15.32 6.00
C ALA A 46 -10.10 15.43 4.63
N ARG A 47 -9.18 14.51 4.32
CA ARG A 47 -8.46 14.48 3.02
C ARG A 47 -9.37 14.06 1.87
N ALA A 48 -10.28 13.11 2.08
CA ALA A 48 -11.29 12.74 1.10
C ALA A 48 -12.25 13.89 0.79
N GLU A 49 -12.69 14.63 1.82
CA GLU A 49 -13.56 15.80 1.65
C GLU A 49 -12.83 16.93 0.90
N ALA A 50 -11.60 17.24 1.29
CA ALA A 50 -10.77 18.23 0.59
C ALA A 50 -10.56 17.86 -0.89
N TRP A 51 -10.28 16.58 -1.19
CA TRP A 51 -10.15 16.12 -2.57
C TRP A 51 -11.44 16.29 -3.37
N SER A 52 -12.59 15.93 -2.78
CA SER A 52 -13.88 16.00 -3.45
C SER A 52 -14.31 17.42 -3.85
N THR A 53 -13.72 18.45 -3.23
CA THR A 53 -13.99 19.86 -3.50
C THR A 53 -12.86 20.56 -4.26
N TRP A 54 -11.72 19.90 -4.44
CA TRP A 54 -10.59 20.47 -5.15
C TRP A 54 -10.87 20.56 -6.66
N SER A 55 -10.70 21.75 -7.25
CA SER A 55 -11.04 22.02 -8.65
C SER A 55 -10.34 21.08 -9.63
N ASN A 56 -9.06 20.73 -9.38
CA ASN A 56 -8.30 19.83 -10.25
C ASN A 56 -8.79 18.37 -10.20
N ALA A 57 -9.53 18.00 -9.15
CA ALA A 57 -10.14 16.68 -9.03
C ALA A 57 -11.49 16.59 -9.78
N GLN A 58 -12.15 17.73 -10.05
CA GLN A 58 -13.49 17.75 -10.64
C GLN A 58 -13.50 17.17 -12.06
N ARG A 59 -14.57 16.44 -12.36
CA ARG A 59 -14.87 15.80 -13.63
C ARG A 59 -16.30 16.13 -14.03
N ASP A 60 -16.70 15.65 -15.20
CA ASP A 60 -18.03 15.85 -15.73
C ASP A 60 -19.12 15.36 -14.75
N ARG A 61 -20.34 15.88 -14.92
CA ARG A 61 -21.54 15.49 -14.14
C ARG A 61 -21.39 15.64 -12.62
N GLY A 62 -20.59 16.61 -12.17
CA GLY A 62 -20.40 16.87 -10.74
C GLY A 62 -19.64 15.76 -10.02
N THR A 63 -18.91 14.93 -10.76
CA THR A 63 -18.07 13.87 -10.21
C THR A 63 -16.62 14.34 -10.05
N PHE A 64 -15.78 13.52 -9.45
CA PHE A 64 -14.34 13.76 -9.30
C PHE A 64 -13.53 12.50 -9.53
N CYS A 65 -12.25 12.69 -9.83
CA CYS A 65 -11.30 11.60 -10.06
C CYS A 65 -11.17 10.71 -8.82
N MET A 66 -11.30 9.39 -9.01
CA MET A 66 -10.81 8.41 -8.04
C MET A 66 -9.28 8.37 -8.14
N SER A 67 -8.60 9.13 -7.30
CA SER A 67 -7.13 9.26 -7.33
C SER A 67 -6.45 8.01 -6.78
N CYS A 68 -5.35 7.60 -7.42
CA CYS A 68 -4.47 6.51 -7.01
C CYS A 68 -3.89 6.67 -5.59
N HIS A 69 -3.78 7.90 -5.08
CA HIS A 69 -3.07 8.22 -3.85
C HIS A 69 -3.97 8.76 -2.73
N THR A 70 -5.14 9.32 -3.06
CA THR A 70 -6.06 9.87 -2.05
C THR A 70 -7.34 9.04 -1.95
N THR A 71 -8.21 9.05 -2.96
CA THR A 71 -9.57 8.50 -2.80
C THR A 71 -9.67 6.99 -3.05
N LEU A 72 -8.84 6.40 -3.92
CA LEU A 72 -8.73 4.94 -4.04
C LEU A 72 -8.26 4.31 -2.72
N PRO A 73 -7.09 4.68 -2.15
CA PRO A 73 -6.63 4.04 -0.93
C PRO A 73 -7.53 4.39 0.28
N TYR A 74 -8.13 5.60 0.32
CA TYR A 74 -9.20 5.91 1.27
C TYR A 74 -10.36 4.91 1.21
N ALA A 75 -10.90 4.64 0.01
CA ALA A 75 -12.04 3.75 -0.17
C ALA A 75 -11.72 2.30 0.22
N LEU A 76 -10.45 1.91 0.15
CA LEU A 76 -9.97 0.60 0.61
C LEU A 76 -9.76 0.55 2.12
N ALA A 77 -9.22 1.60 2.73
CA ALA A 77 -8.75 1.60 4.10
C ALA A 77 -9.79 2.05 5.13
N ARG A 78 -10.54 3.11 4.83
CA ARG A 78 -11.46 3.74 5.81
C ARG A 78 -12.53 2.79 6.36
N PRO A 79 -13.11 1.86 5.57
CA PRO A 79 -14.06 0.88 6.10
C PRO A 79 -13.48 -0.04 7.18
N GLU A 80 -12.17 -0.28 7.20
CA GLU A 80 -11.50 -1.16 8.18
C GLU A 80 -11.42 -0.52 9.58
N LEU A 81 -11.61 0.79 9.67
CA LEU A 81 -11.58 1.51 10.93
C LEU A 81 -12.92 1.50 11.66
N ARG A 82 -14.05 1.30 10.95
CA ARG A 82 -15.41 1.48 11.51
C ARG A 82 -15.62 0.74 12.83
N GLY A 83 -15.39 -0.58 12.82
CA GLY A 83 -15.55 -1.42 14.02
C GLY A 83 -14.60 -1.05 15.16
N ARG A 84 -13.40 -0.54 14.83
CA ARG A 84 -12.38 -0.13 15.82
C ARG A 84 -12.72 1.19 16.51
N ILE A 85 -13.52 2.04 15.86
CA ILE A 85 -13.91 3.35 16.38
C ILE A 85 -15.38 3.43 16.78
N GLY A 86 -16.09 2.29 16.78
CA GLY A 86 -17.48 2.19 17.21
C GLY A 86 -18.51 2.70 16.19
N GLU A 87 -18.12 2.83 14.91
CA GLU A 87 -19.04 3.19 13.83
C GLU A 87 -19.73 1.95 13.26
N THR A 88 -21.06 2.00 13.15
CA THR A 88 -21.87 0.93 12.54
C THR A 88 -22.30 1.24 11.11
N GLN A 89 -22.15 2.50 10.67
CA GLN A 89 -22.50 2.97 9.34
C GLN A 89 -21.29 3.67 8.68
N PRO A 90 -21.27 3.79 7.34
CA PRO A 90 -20.28 4.61 6.67
C PRO A 90 -20.30 6.07 7.15
N SER A 91 -19.13 6.71 7.19
CA SER A 91 -19.06 8.18 7.40
C SER A 91 -19.62 8.94 6.19
N ALA A 92 -19.97 10.22 6.36
CA ALA A 92 -20.42 11.06 5.25
C ALA A 92 -19.38 11.14 4.11
N ALA A 93 -18.09 11.13 4.44
CA ALA A 93 -17.02 11.09 3.44
C ALA A 93 -16.98 9.73 2.71
N GLU A 94 -17.20 8.60 3.40
CA GLU A 94 -17.32 7.29 2.76
C GLU A 94 -18.50 7.23 1.78
N GLU A 95 -19.66 7.73 2.17
CA GLU A 95 -20.84 7.81 1.31
C GLU A 95 -20.59 8.68 0.08
N LYS A 96 -19.94 9.83 0.25
CA LYS A 96 -19.59 10.74 -0.85
C LYS A 96 -18.63 10.10 -1.86
N ILE A 97 -17.56 9.45 -1.38
CA ILE A 97 -16.60 8.76 -2.25
C ILE A 97 -17.25 7.60 -2.99
N LEU A 98 -18.04 6.76 -2.31
CA LEU A 98 -18.72 5.64 -2.94
C LEU A 98 -19.81 6.12 -3.92
N GLY A 99 -20.55 7.17 -3.58
CA GLY A 99 -21.56 7.79 -4.43
C GLY A 99 -20.96 8.37 -5.72
N ASN A 100 -19.80 9.05 -5.62
CA ASN A 100 -19.04 9.50 -6.78
C ASN A 100 -18.64 8.32 -7.68
N LEU A 101 -18.06 7.27 -7.10
CA LEU A 101 -17.64 6.07 -7.82
C LEU A 101 -18.83 5.40 -8.54
N LEU A 102 -19.95 5.20 -7.85
CA LEU A 102 -21.15 4.58 -8.41
C LEU A 102 -21.78 5.43 -9.51
N THR A 103 -21.77 6.75 -9.37
CA THR A 103 -22.25 7.66 -10.42
C THR A 103 -21.48 7.43 -11.71
N ARG A 104 -20.15 7.33 -11.63
CA ARG A 104 -19.32 7.10 -12.82
C ARG A 104 -19.40 5.66 -13.33
N ALA A 105 -19.38 4.67 -12.44
CA ALA A 105 -19.46 3.25 -12.80
C ALA A 105 -20.77 2.89 -13.52
N ARG A 106 -21.92 3.40 -13.04
CA ARG A 106 -23.24 3.13 -13.64
C ARG A 106 -23.46 3.84 -14.98
N ASN A 107 -22.76 4.95 -15.21
CA ASN A 107 -22.85 5.76 -16.42
C ASN A 107 -21.57 5.67 -17.27
N TRP A 108 -20.82 4.55 -17.19
CA TRP A 108 -19.46 4.46 -17.74
C TRP A 108 -19.37 4.73 -19.25
N ARG A 109 -20.47 4.53 -20.00
CA ARG A 109 -20.54 4.83 -21.43
C ARG A 109 -20.75 6.32 -21.70
N GLU A 110 -21.46 7.01 -20.80
CA GLU A 110 -21.92 8.39 -20.98
C GLU A 110 -21.10 9.43 -20.21
N VAL A 111 -20.37 9.03 -19.16
CA VAL A 111 -19.42 9.92 -18.46
C VAL A 111 -18.19 10.17 -19.33
N GLU A 112 -17.60 11.34 -19.25
CA GLU A 112 -16.31 11.61 -19.88
C GLU A 112 -15.19 10.76 -19.26
N PRO A 113 -14.13 10.40 -20.01
CA PRO A 113 -12.93 9.83 -19.40
C PRO A 113 -12.35 10.82 -18.39
N LEU A 114 -11.72 10.30 -17.32
CA LEU A 114 -11.03 11.15 -16.33
C LEU A 114 -10.06 12.16 -16.97
N TYR A 115 -9.41 11.78 -18.07
CA TYR A 115 -8.48 12.61 -18.83
C TYR A 115 -8.71 12.36 -20.33
N PRO A 116 -9.47 13.24 -21.03
CA PRO A 116 -9.76 13.06 -22.46
C PRO A 116 -8.55 13.42 -23.34
N ASP A 117 -8.37 12.69 -24.44
CA ASP A 117 -7.29 12.93 -25.41
C ASP A 117 -7.28 14.38 -25.92
N GLN A 118 -8.46 14.98 -26.08
CA GLN A 118 -8.65 16.35 -26.58
C GLN A 118 -7.95 17.39 -25.70
N THR A 119 -7.80 17.13 -24.40
CA THR A 119 -7.18 18.08 -23.45
C THR A 119 -5.85 17.58 -22.89
N ARG A 120 -5.57 16.27 -22.97
CA ARG A 120 -4.41 15.64 -22.33
C ARG A 120 -3.49 14.88 -23.28
N GLY A 121 -3.85 14.78 -24.55
CA GLY A 121 -3.11 14.06 -25.57
C GLY A 121 -3.41 12.57 -25.61
N ILE A 122 -3.15 11.96 -26.77
CA ILE A 122 -3.28 10.51 -26.95
C ILE A 122 -2.22 9.79 -26.10
N PRO A 123 -2.52 8.64 -25.45
CA PRO A 123 -3.76 7.86 -25.49
C PRO A 123 -4.62 7.95 -24.21
N LYS A 124 -4.69 9.14 -23.59
CA LYS A 124 -5.27 9.38 -22.26
C LYS A 124 -6.73 8.96 -22.11
N THR A 125 -7.55 8.99 -23.15
CA THR A 125 -8.93 8.48 -23.07
C THR A 125 -8.95 7.00 -22.73
N SER A 126 -8.15 6.20 -23.44
CA SER A 126 -8.10 4.74 -23.23
C SER A 126 -7.52 4.39 -21.85
N GLU A 127 -6.44 5.08 -21.47
CA GLU A 127 -5.81 4.94 -20.16
C GLU A 127 -6.79 5.27 -19.03
N SER A 128 -7.54 6.38 -19.16
CA SER A 128 -8.55 6.82 -18.19
C SER A 128 -9.68 5.82 -18.01
N ARG A 129 -10.18 5.24 -19.10
CA ARG A 129 -11.28 4.26 -19.02
C ARG A 129 -10.84 2.99 -18.31
N ALA A 130 -9.63 2.52 -18.61
CA ALA A 130 -9.14 1.26 -18.07
C ALA A 130 -8.75 1.36 -16.59
N ILE A 131 -8.08 2.45 -16.18
CA ILE A 131 -7.79 2.68 -14.75
C ILE A 131 -9.07 2.80 -13.93
N GLU A 132 -10.05 3.54 -14.43
CA GLU A 132 -11.35 3.72 -13.76
C GLU A 132 -12.09 2.39 -13.62
N ALA A 133 -12.08 1.54 -14.65
CA ALA A 133 -12.69 0.22 -14.58
C ALA A 133 -12.04 -0.67 -13.51
N VAL A 134 -10.71 -0.68 -13.40
CA VAL A 134 -9.98 -1.43 -12.36
C VAL A 134 -10.28 -0.89 -10.97
N MET A 135 -10.28 0.43 -10.80
CA MET A 135 -10.58 1.08 -9.51
C MET A 135 -12.02 0.80 -9.04
N ASN A 136 -12.98 0.88 -9.96
CA ASN A 136 -14.38 0.57 -9.68
C ASN A 136 -14.53 -0.89 -9.22
N ALA A 137 -13.90 -1.82 -9.95
CA ALA A 137 -13.95 -3.24 -9.62
C ALA A 137 -13.37 -3.53 -8.23
N VAL A 138 -12.20 -2.98 -7.86
CA VAL A 138 -11.57 -3.28 -6.57
C VAL A 138 -12.34 -2.70 -5.39
N VAL A 139 -12.86 -1.47 -5.50
CA VAL A 139 -13.63 -0.84 -4.42
C VAL A 139 -14.96 -1.56 -4.21
N LEU A 140 -15.68 -1.87 -5.29
CA LEU A 140 -16.98 -2.54 -5.21
C LEU A 140 -16.85 -4.01 -4.77
N SER A 141 -15.82 -4.72 -5.24
CA SER A 141 -15.55 -6.09 -4.78
C SER A 141 -15.20 -6.12 -3.29
N ARG A 142 -14.43 -5.14 -2.80
CA ARG A 142 -14.14 -5.03 -1.36
C ARG A 142 -15.37 -4.68 -0.53
N ARG A 143 -16.23 -3.78 -1.01
CA ARG A 143 -17.51 -3.45 -0.35
C ARG A 143 -18.35 -4.72 -0.18
N ASP A 144 -18.50 -5.49 -1.24
CA ASP A 144 -19.34 -6.69 -1.28
C ASP A 144 -18.74 -7.88 -0.52
N ALA A 145 -17.40 -7.94 -0.41
CA ALA A 145 -16.73 -8.95 0.42
C ALA A 145 -17.22 -8.92 1.88
N ARG A 146 -17.63 -7.74 2.40
CA ARG A 146 -18.15 -7.59 3.77
C ARG A 146 -19.56 -8.12 3.96
N SER A 147 -20.39 -8.09 2.90
CA SER A 147 -21.74 -8.66 2.91
C SER A 147 -21.79 -10.11 2.44
N GLY A 148 -20.69 -10.62 1.86
CA GLY A 148 -20.57 -12.00 1.39
C GLY A 148 -21.30 -12.31 0.08
N GLY A 149 -21.95 -11.32 -0.55
CA GLY A 149 -22.72 -11.48 -1.78
C GLY A 149 -22.38 -10.41 -2.80
N ARG A 150 -22.36 -10.78 -4.09
CA ARG A 150 -22.00 -9.87 -5.18
C ARG A 150 -23.22 -9.09 -5.65
N SER A 151 -23.15 -7.76 -5.62
CA SER A 151 -24.20 -6.87 -6.12
C SER A 151 -24.10 -6.68 -7.64
N ASP A 152 -25.15 -6.14 -8.25
CA ASP A 152 -25.18 -5.86 -9.69
C ASP A 152 -24.17 -4.79 -10.10
N ASP A 153 -23.87 -3.83 -9.23
CA ASP A 153 -22.81 -2.84 -9.45
C ASP A 153 -21.45 -3.54 -9.58
N THR A 154 -21.17 -4.50 -8.70
CA THR A 154 -19.90 -5.25 -8.70
C THR A 154 -19.80 -6.19 -9.90
N ARG A 155 -20.89 -6.88 -10.26
CA ARG A 155 -20.94 -7.69 -11.50
C ARG A 155 -20.60 -6.83 -12.71
N THR A 156 -21.28 -5.69 -12.86
CA THR A 156 -21.07 -4.75 -13.96
C THR A 156 -19.64 -4.21 -13.98
N ALA A 157 -19.11 -3.79 -12.83
CA ALA A 157 -17.75 -3.25 -12.75
C ALA A 157 -16.68 -4.28 -13.13
N LEU A 158 -16.83 -5.54 -12.70
CA LEU A 158 -15.93 -6.63 -13.08
C LEU A 158 -16.03 -6.94 -14.58
N ASP A 159 -17.24 -6.94 -15.16
CA ASP A 159 -17.44 -7.16 -16.59
C ASP A 159 -16.81 -6.05 -17.44
N VAL A 160 -17.00 -4.78 -17.05
CA VAL A 160 -16.36 -3.63 -17.70
C VAL A 160 -14.85 -3.74 -17.58
N MET A 161 -14.31 -4.01 -16.40
CA MET A 161 -12.87 -4.24 -16.20
C MET A 161 -12.36 -5.32 -17.16
N TRP A 162 -12.98 -6.50 -17.20
CA TRP A 162 -12.54 -7.58 -18.08
C TRP A 162 -12.62 -7.26 -19.57
N SER A 163 -13.62 -6.48 -20.00
CA SER A 163 -13.77 -6.05 -21.39
C SER A 163 -12.61 -5.17 -21.88
N LEU A 164 -11.91 -4.50 -20.96
CA LEU A 164 -10.79 -3.60 -21.23
C LEU A 164 -9.42 -4.27 -21.04
N GLN A 165 -9.38 -5.58 -20.74
CA GLN A 165 -8.11 -6.31 -20.61
C GLN A 165 -7.42 -6.38 -21.97
N MET A 166 -6.17 -5.93 -22.02
CA MET A 166 -5.33 -5.98 -23.22
C MET A 166 -5.09 -7.43 -23.64
N LYS A 167 -5.28 -7.72 -24.93
CA LYS A 167 -5.10 -9.07 -25.50
C LYS A 167 -3.78 -9.24 -26.25
N THR A 168 -3.14 -8.14 -26.64
CA THR A 168 -1.92 -8.14 -27.44
C THR A 168 -0.90 -7.14 -26.89
N GLY A 169 0.34 -7.22 -27.39
CA GLY A 169 1.43 -6.34 -27.00
C GLY A 169 2.08 -6.70 -25.65
N PRO A 170 3.07 -5.90 -25.21
CA PRO A 170 3.85 -6.19 -23.99
C PRO A 170 3.00 -6.23 -22.71
N ASN A 171 1.86 -5.52 -22.73
CA ASN A 171 0.90 -5.45 -21.63
C ASN A 171 -0.28 -6.44 -21.78
N SER A 172 -0.20 -7.42 -22.68
CA SER A 172 -1.23 -8.46 -22.81
C SER A 172 -1.44 -9.19 -21.48
N GLY A 173 -2.69 -9.19 -20.99
CA GLY A 173 -3.09 -9.67 -19.68
C GLY A 173 -3.36 -8.59 -18.63
N ALA A 174 -2.90 -7.36 -18.88
CA ALA A 174 -3.12 -6.18 -18.03
C ALA A 174 -4.13 -5.20 -18.66
N TRP A 175 -4.10 -3.96 -18.19
CA TRP A 175 -4.91 -2.84 -18.67
C TRP A 175 -3.99 -1.73 -19.14
N THR A 176 -4.44 -0.97 -20.14
CA THR A 176 -3.80 0.33 -20.39
C THR A 176 -3.93 1.19 -19.13
N TRP A 177 -2.93 2.02 -18.84
CA TRP A 177 -2.83 2.67 -17.55
C TRP A 177 -2.39 4.12 -17.72
N LEU A 178 -2.93 5.02 -16.88
CA LEU A 178 -2.56 6.43 -16.95
C LEU A 178 -1.06 6.59 -16.76
N ASN A 179 -0.44 7.32 -17.67
CA ASN A 179 0.96 7.66 -17.59
C ASN A 179 1.18 9.17 -17.77
N PHE A 180 1.51 9.84 -16.68
CA PHE A 180 1.91 11.25 -16.65
C PHE A 180 3.38 11.42 -16.26
N ASN A 181 4.16 10.33 -16.30
CA ASN A 181 5.52 10.25 -15.75
C ASN A 181 5.57 10.62 -14.26
N TYR A 182 4.56 10.19 -13.49
CA TYR A 182 4.50 10.38 -12.04
C TYR A 182 4.58 9.06 -11.30
N GLU A 183 5.72 8.81 -10.68
CA GLU A 183 5.96 7.64 -9.86
C GLU A 183 5.19 7.72 -8.53
N PRO A 184 4.72 6.58 -7.98
CA PRO A 184 4.77 5.24 -8.55
C PRO A 184 3.51 4.85 -9.37
N TRP A 185 2.48 5.70 -9.42
CA TRP A 185 1.13 5.30 -9.85
C TRP A 185 0.75 5.64 -11.29
N GLU A 186 1.43 6.62 -11.90
CA GLU A 186 1.16 7.08 -13.26
C GLU A 186 2.45 7.19 -14.08
N SER A 187 3.24 6.11 -14.08
CA SER A 187 4.52 5.96 -14.78
C SER A 187 4.47 4.78 -15.77
N PRO A 188 5.49 4.63 -16.65
CA PRO A 188 5.60 3.47 -17.54
C PRO A 188 5.54 2.10 -16.82
N ASN A 189 5.89 2.05 -15.54
CA ASN A 189 5.89 0.82 -14.74
C ASN A 189 4.55 0.56 -14.00
N SER A 190 3.66 1.54 -13.97
CA SER A 190 2.39 1.48 -13.23
C SER A 190 1.33 0.51 -13.78
N PRO A 191 1.35 0.01 -15.03
CA PRO A 191 0.45 -1.07 -15.43
C PRO A 191 0.55 -2.31 -14.53
N TYR A 192 1.69 -2.56 -13.89
CA TYR A 192 1.85 -3.64 -12.91
C TYR A 192 1.06 -3.39 -11.61
N PHE A 193 1.04 -2.15 -11.11
CA PHE A 193 0.18 -1.73 -10.01
C PHE A 193 -1.30 -1.96 -10.37
N GLY A 194 -1.72 -1.56 -11.57
CA GLY A 194 -3.09 -1.75 -12.06
C GLY A 194 -3.50 -3.22 -12.17
N ALA A 195 -2.63 -4.06 -12.74
CA ALA A 195 -2.85 -5.51 -12.82
C ALA A 195 -2.96 -6.15 -11.42
N SER A 196 -2.16 -5.68 -10.46
CA SER A 196 -2.23 -6.14 -9.07
C SER A 196 -3.55 -5.74 -8.41
N MET A 197 -4.05 -4.52 -8.65
CA MET A 197 -5.35 -4.06 -8.16
C MET A 197 -6.51 -4.86 -8.77
N ALA A 198 -6.45 -5.17 -10.06
CA ALA A 198 -7.44 -6.02 -10.71
C ALA A 198 -7.45 -7.44 -10.14
N ALA A 199 -6.27 -8.02 -9.86
CA ALA A 199 -6.17 -9.31 -9.19
C ALA A 199 -6.78 -9.27 -7.78
N ILE A 200 -6.52 -8.20 -7.01
CA ILE A 200 -7.16 -7.99 -5.70
C ILE A 200 -8.68 -7.88 -5.83
N ALA A 201 -9.19 -7.16 -6.84
CA ALA A 201 -10.63 -7.07 -7.09
C ALA A 201 -11.25 -8.47 -7.27
N VAL A 202 -10.62 -9.29 -8.12
CA VAL A 202 -11.09 -10.66 -8.42
C VAL A 202 -11.01 -11.57 -7.19
N GLY A 203 -9.93 -11.48 -6.40
CA GLY A 203 -9.74 -12.28 -5.20
C GLY A 203 -10.64 -11.87 -4.02
N LEU A 204 -11.07 -10.61 -3.98
CA LEU A 204 -12.03 -10.11 -2.99
C LEU A 204 -13.49 -10.35 -3.40
N ALA A 205 -13.77 -10.43 -4.69
CA ALA A 205 -15.14 -10.62 -5.19
C ALA A 205 -15.76 -11.90 -4.59
N PRO A 206 -16.93 -11.82 -3.94
CA PRO A 206 -17.51 -12.93 -3.21
C PRO A 206 -18.02 -14.04 -4.15
N GLU A 207 -18.58 -15.09 -3.57
CA GLU A 207 -19.16 -16.25 -4.29
C GLU A 207 -18.11 -17.04 -5.09
N GLY A 208 -16.86 -17.08 -4.61
CA GLY A 208 -15.78 -17.81 -5.27
C GLY A 208 -15.47 -17.31 -6.68
N TYR A 209 -15.63 -16.00 -6.93
CA TYR A 209 -15.52 -15.42 -8.27
C TYR A 209 -14.21 -15.77 -8.99
N ALA A 210 -13.09 -15.73 -8.27
CA ALA A 210 -11.76 -16.02 -8.81
C ALA A 210 -11.64 -17.43 -9.43
N THR A 211 -12.44 -18.40 -8.96
CA THR A 211 -12.47 -19.78 -9.46
C THR A 211 -13.58 -20.03 -10.47
N SER A 212 -14.34 -19.01 -10.88
CA SER A 212 -15.40 -19.13 -11.87
C SER A 212 -14.84 -19.58 -13.22
N PRO A 213 -15.40 -20.61 -13.88
CA PRO A 213 -14.95 -21.06 -15.19
C PRO A 213 -14.96 -19.95 -16.26
N ALA A 214 -15.91 -19.01 -16.16
CA ALA A 214 -16.13 -17.95 -17.15
C ALA A 214 -14.97 -16.94 -17.28
N ILE A 215 -14.05 -16.90 -16.32
CA ILE A 215 -12.93 -15.93 -16.31
C ILE A 215 -11.56 -16.58 -16.40
N GLN A 216 -11.45 -17.91 -16.51
CA GLN A 216 -10.16 -18.59 -16.36
C GLN A 216 -9.14 -18.19 -17.43
N ASP A 217 -9.54 -18.05 -18.71
CA ASP A 217 -8.64 -17.57 -19.77
C ASP A 217 -8.13 -16.15 -19.48
N ARG A 218 -9.00 -15.27 -18.94
CA ARG A 218 -8.64 -13.90 -18.58
C ARG A 218 -7.68 -13.88 -17.39
N MET A 219 -7.90 -14.78 -16.43
CA MET A 219 -7.02 -14.98 -15.28
C MET A 219 -5.67 -15.56 -15.68
N GLU A 220 -5.62 -16.50 -16.63
CA GLU A 220 -4.37 -17.03 -17.16
C GLU A 220 -3.56 -15.92 -17.85
N ALA A 221 -4.21 -15.08 -18.66
CA ALA A 221 -3.55 -13.92 -19.26
C ALA A 221 -2.99 -12.95 -18.20
N LEU A 222 -3.75 -12.68 -17.13
CA LEU A 222 -3.33 -11.83 -16.02
C LEU A 222 -2.12 -12.41 -15.26
N ARG A 223 -2.16 -13.71 -14.92
CA ARG A 223 -1.02 -14.43 -14.32
C ARG A 223 0.20 -14.36 -15.24
N GLY A 224 0.01 -14.61 -16.52
CA GLY A 224 1.06 -14.52 -17.53
C GLY A 224 1.71 -13.14 -17.56
N TYR A 225 0.91 -12.06 -17.54
CA TYR A 225 1.42 -10.70 -17.48
C TYR A 225 2.27 -10.45 -16.23
N LEU A 226 1.72 -10.70 -15.04
CA LEU A 226 2.40 -10.42 -13.77
C LEU A 226 3.70 -11.21 -13.65
N ARG A 227 3.70 -12.48 -14.04
CA ARG A 227 4.91 -13.32 -14.02
C ARG A 227 5.96 -12.83 -15.03
N ARG A 228 5.57 -12.44 -16.24
CA ARG A 228 6.53 -11.94 -17.25
C ARG A 228 7.16 -10.61 -16.85
N GLN A 229 6.38 -9.68 -16.27
CA GLN A 229 6.84 -8.34 -15.94
C GLN A 229 7.46 -8.22 -14.53
N HIS A 230 7.35 -9.25 -13.69
CA HIS A 230 7.83 -9.20 -12.29
C HIS A 230 9.29 -8.73 -12.16
N GLY A 231 10.19 -9.27 -12.99
CA GLY A 231 11.62 -8.94 -12.95
C GLY A 231 12.00 -7.59 -13.59
N THR A 232 11.07 -6.90 -14.24
CA THR A 232 11.33 -5.63 -14.95
C THR A 232 10.79 -4.40 -14.21
N VAL A 233 9.98 -4.61 -13.17
CA VAL A 233 9.37 -3.53 -12.37
C VAL A 233 10.12 -3.30 -11.05
N SER A 234 9.90 -2.15 -10.42
CA SER A 234 10.48 -1.83 -9.11
C SER A 234 10.02 -2.81 -8.03
N LEU A 235 10.82 -2.94 -6.96
CA LEU A 235 10.44 -3.74 -5.79
C LEU A 235 9.11 -3.24 -5.18
N LEU A 236 8.83 -1.94 -5.24
CA LEU A 236 7.53 -1.37 -4.85
C LEU A 236 6.38 -2.01 -5.63
N ASN A 237 6.50 -2.15 -6.95
CA ASN A 237 5.49 -2.84 -7.77
C ASN A 237 5.48 -4.35 -7.53
N GLN A 238 6.63 -4.99 -7.30
CA GLN A 238 6.67 -6.40 -6.91
C GLN A 238 5.89 -6.65 -5.60
N LEU A 239 6.00 -5.75 -4.62
CA LEU A 239 5.22 -5.79 -3.37
C LEU A 239 3.70 -5.67 -3.63
N MET A 240 3.26 -4.88 -4.62
CA MET A 240 1.85 -4.86 -5.01
C MET A 240 1.39 -6.23 -5.55
N GLY A 241 2.22 -6.87 -6.37
CA GLY A 241 1.94 -8.22 -6.88
C GLY A 241 1.94 -9.26 -5.76
N LEU A 242 2.85 -9.12 -4.78
CA LEU A 242 2.91 -9.97 -3.60
C LEU A 242 1.64 -9.82 -2.75
N TRP A 243 1.17 -8.60 -2.51
CA TRP A 243 -0.11 -8.37 -1.83
C TRP A 243 -1.26 -9.04 -2.59
N ALA A 244 -1.34 -8.84 -3.90
CA ALA A 244 -2.38 -9.47 -4.72
C ALA A 244 -2.34 -11.01 -4.66
N SER A 245 -1.14 -11.61 -4.59
CA SER A 245 -0.97 -13.07 -4.46
C SER A 245 -1.55 -13.66 -3.17
N GLY A 246 -1.76 -12.83 -2.14
CA GLY A 246 -2.47 -13.24 -0.92
C GLY A 246 -3.99 -13.41 -1.10
N THR A 247 -4.56 -12.90 -2.20
CA THR A 247 -6.00 -13.00 -2.50
C THR A 247 -6.32 -13.96 -3.64
N VAL A 248 -5.34 -14.26 -4.50
CA VAL A 248 -5.52 -15.12 -5.67
C VAL A 248 -4.40 -16.16 -5.71
N HIS A 249 -4.79 -17.43 -5.66
CA HIS A 249 -3.86 -18.56 -5.75
C HIS A 249 -3.12 -18.59 -7.10
N ASP A 250 -1.85 -18.99 -7.06
CA ASP A 250 -0.93 -19.06 -8.21
C ASP A 250 -0.81 -17.76 -9.00
N LEU A 251 -0.98 -16.58 -8.40
CA LEU A 251 -0.83 -15.32 -9.13
C LEU A 251 0.62 -15.12 -9.61
N LEU A 252 1.58 -15.27 -8.70
CA LEU A 252 3.02 -15.24 -8.96
C LEU A 252 3.59 -16.66 -8.88
N ALA A 253 4.71 -16.91 -9.55
CA ALA A 253 5.48 -18.14 -9.32
C ALA A 253 6.04 -18.15 -7.88
N VAL A 254 6.23 -19.33 -7.30
CA VAL A 254 6.73 -19.48 -5.92
C VAL A 254 8.10 -18.81 -5.77
N GLU A 255 8.95 -18.93 -6.79
CA GLU A 255 10.29 -18.33 -6.83
C GLU A 255 10.21 -16.80 -6.84
N GLN A 256 9.27 -16.22 -7.60
CA GLN A 256 9.05 -14.78 -7.67
C GLN A 256 8.52 -14.23 -6.35
N ARG A 257 7.59 -14.96 -5.73
CA ARG A 257 7.08 -14.64 -4.39
C ARG A 257 8.23 -14.62 -3.37
N ASN A 258 9.05 -15.68 -3.33
CA ASN A 258 10.16 -15.80 -2.40
C ASN A 258 11.26 -14.74 -2.66
N ALA A 259 11.56 -14.45 -3.92
CA ALA A 259 12.51 -13.41 -4.29
C ALA A 259 12.04 -12.02 -3.85
N THR A 260 10.74 -11.71 -4.02
CA THR A 260 10.16 -10.45 -3.56
C THR A 260 10.26 -10.32 -2.04
N ILE A 261 9.96 -11.38 -1.30
CA ILE A 261 10.07 -11.41 0.17
C ILE A 261 11.52 -11.18 0.61
N ALA A 262 12.47 -11.88 0.00
CA ALA A 262 13.90 -11.73 0.32
C ALA A 262 14.40 -10.31 0.03
N ALA A 263 14.04 -9.76 -1.14
CA ALA A 263 14.39 -8.39 -1.53
C ALA A 263 13.75 -7.34 -0.61
N ALA A 264 12.49 -7.54 -0.20
CA ALA A 264 11.85 -6.68 0.79
C ALA A 264 12.66 -6.67 2.09
N PHE A 265 13.03 -7.85 2.62
CA PHE A 265 13.81 -7.90 3.85
C PHE A 265 15.22 -7.32 3.74
N SER A 266 15.90 -7.44 2.59
CA SER A 266 17.20 -6.79 2.41
C SER A 266 17.11 -5.26 2.39
N MET A 267 15.93 -4.71 2.10
CA MET A 267 15.67 -3.27 2.08
C MET A 267 15.13 -2.71 3.40
N GLN A 268 14.86 -3.56 4.40
CA GLN A 268 14.41 -3.09 5.71
C GLN A 268 15.56 -2.37 6.43
N GLN A 269 15.28 -1.17 6.92
CA GLN A 269 16.27 -0.35 7.63
C GLN A 269 16.41 -0.76 9.09
N ALA A 270 17.47 -0.27 9.74
CA ALA A 270 17.77 -0.59 11.14
C ALA A 270 16.66 -0.17 12.12
N ASP A 271 15.87 0.85 11.78
CA ASP A 271 14.71 1.29 12.56
C ASP A 271 13.49 0.37 12.41
N GLY A 272 13.53 -0.59 11.47
CA GLY A 272 12.45 -1.52 11.16
C GLY A 272 11.53 -1.09 10.03
N GLY A 273 11.68 0.13 9.52
CA GLY A 273 10.87 0.64 8.42
C GLY A 273 11.48 0.37 7.04
N TRP A 274 10.75 0.81 6.02
CA TRP A 274 11.17 0.83 4.61
C TRP A 274 11.01 2.22 4.04
N SER A 275 11.96 2.61 3.19
CA SER A 275 11.89 3.85 2.43
C SER A 275 11.26 3.61 1.07
N THR A 276 10.18 4.34 0.75
CA THR A 276 9.52 4.29 -0.56
C THR A 276 10.51 4.51 -1.69
N SER A 277 11.41 5.49 -1.54
CA SER A 277 12.37 5.85 -2.59
C SER A 277 13.44 4.78 -2.81
N SER A 278 13.71 3.94 -1.81
CA SER A 278 14.68 2.84 -1.89
C SER A 278 14.07 1.56 -2.47
N LEU A 279 12.74 1.44 -2.53
CA LEU A 279 12.03 0.30 -3.14
C LEU A 279 11.97 0.37 -4.68
N GLY A 280 12.69 1.30 -5.29
CA GLY A 280 12.83 1.44 -6.73
C GLY A 280 13.99 2.36 -7.07
N THR A 281 14.19 2.61 -8.36
CA THR A 281 15.19 3.58 -8.83
C THR A 281 14.44 4.80 -9.34
N TYR A 282 14.28 5.79 -8.47
CA TYR A 282 13.50 7.00 -8.76
C TYR A 282 14.40 8.23 -8.86
N GLN A 283 14.06 9.14 -9.76
CA GLN A 283 14.74 10.44 -9.86
C GLN A 283 13.71 11.55 -9.96
N ARG A 284 13.79 12.51 -9.04
CA ARG A 284 12.93 13.69 -9.07
C ARG A 284 13.25 14.57 -10.27
N VAL A 285 12.22 15.08 -10.94
CA VAL A 285 12.36 15.92 -12.14
C VAL A 285 13.00 17.28 -11.83
N ASP A 286 12.89 17.75 -10.59
CA ASP A 286 13.55 18.98 -10.10
C ASP A 286 14.99 18.76 -9.63
N LYS A 287 15.51 17.53 -9.77
CA LYS A 287 16.87 17.09 -9.39
C LYS A 287 17.18 17.19 -7.89
N THR A 288 16.19 17.47 -7.05
CA THR A 288 16.38 17.38 -5.60
C THR A 288 16.62 15.93 -5.20
N ALA A 289 17.40 15.71 -4.14
CA ALA A 289 17.67 14.36 -3.64
C ALA A 289 16.39 13.69 -3.13
N ASN A 290 16.27 12.38 -3.34
CA ASN A 290 15.21 11.59 -2.71
C ASN A 290 15.42 11.54 -1.20
N ASP A 291 14.31 11.48 -0.45
CA ASP A 291 14.38 11.12 0.96
C ASP A 291 14.53 9.61 1.09
N THR A 292 15.65 9.17 1.67
CA THR A 292 16.02 7.76 1.80
C THR A 292 15.69 7.17 3.18
N LYS A 293 15.09 7.96 4.09
CA LYS A 293 14.63 7.45 5.38
C LYS A 293 13.42 6.55 5.21
N SER A 294 13.20 5.66 6.17
CA SER A 294 11.94 4.94 6.33
C SER A 294 10.77 5.92 6.35
N ASP A 295 9.70 5.59 5.62
CA ASP A 295 8.50 6.40 5.54
C ASP A 295 7.23 5.53 5.62
N GLY A 296 6.09 6.19 5.80
CA GLY A 296 4.81 5.54 6.01
C GLY A 296 4.34 4.69 4.83
N TYR A 297 4.54 5.12 3.60
CA TYR A 297 4.03 4.40 2.43
C TYR A 297 4.86 3.15 2.15
N GLY A 298 6.19 3.27 2.15
CA GLY A 298 7.10 2.15 1.93
C GLY A 298 6.96 1.08 3.01
N THR A 299 6.95 1.51 4.28
CA THR A 299 6.78 0.61 5.41
C THR A 299 5.42 -0.08 5.39
N ALA A 300 4.35 0.67 5.16
CA ALA A 300 3.01 0.10 5.15
C ALA A 300 2.79 -0.90 4.02
N LEU A 301 3.24 -0.60 2.81
CA LEU A 301 3.11 -1.51 1.69
C LEU A 301 3.92 -2.81 1.90
N ALA A 302 5.16 -2.70 2.40
CA ALA A 302 5.98 -3.87 2.71
C ALA A 302 5.30 -4.76 3.75
N CYS A 303 4.86 -4.18 4.88
CA CYS A 303 4.14 -4.91 5.93
C CYS A 303 2.83 -5.54 5.41
N LEU A 304 2.04 -4.80 4.63
CA LEU A 304 0.79 -5.28 4.06
C LEU A 304 1.02 -6.49 3.13
N ALA A 305 1.97 -6.37 2.20
CA ALA A 305 2.26 -7.42 1.23
C ALA A 305 2.84 -8.68 1.90
N LEU A 306 3.75 -8.53 2.85
CA LEU A 306 4.35 -9.65 3.59
C LEU A 306 3.29 -10.39 4.43
N GLN A 307 2.42 -9.65 5.12
CA GLN A 307 1.32 -10.26 5.88
C GLN A 307 0.34 -10.99 4.96
N ALA A 308 -0.07 -10.36 3.85
CA ALA A 308 -0.97 -10.98 2.87
C ALA A 308 -0.38 -12.25 2.24
N ALA A 309 0.95 -12.33 2.11
CA ALA A 309 1.66 -13.51 1.63
C ALA A 309 1.87 -14.62 2.69
N GLY A 310 1.30 -14.44 3.89
CA GLY A 310 1.39 -15.39 5.01
C GLY A 310 2.75 -15.43 5.70
N VAL A 311 3.59 -14.39 5.55
CA VAL A 311 4.95 -14.38 6.10
C VAL A 311 4.90 -14.15 7.62
N GLN A 312 5.41 -15.12 8.37
CA GLN A 312 5.57 -15.05 9.82
C GLN A 312 7.05 -14.88 10.16
N ASP A 313 7.51 -13.62 10.24
CA ASP A 313 8.91 -13.27 10.51
C ASP A 313 8.99 -12.06 11.47
N PRO A 314 9.89 -12.05 12.47
CA PRO A 314 10.05 -10.93 13.40
C PRO A 314 10.27 -9.57 12.73
N ARG A 315 10.86 -9.55 11.52
CA ARG A 315 11.03 -8.34 10.72
C ARG A 315 9.71 -7.70 10.32
N VAL A 316 8.66 -8.49 10.08
CA VAL A 316 7.31 -7.98 9.81
C VAL A 316 6.75 -7.30 11.06
N THR A 317 6.89 -7.93 12.23
CA THR A 317 6.48 -7.35 13.51
C THR A 317 7.18 -6.01 13.75
N LYS A 318 8.50 -5.94 13.54
CA LYS A 318 9.29 -4.71 13.69
C LYS A 318 8.78 -3.58 12.78
N GLY A 319 8.36 -3.92 11.56
CA GLY A 319 7.73 -2.98 10.63
C GLY A 319 6.38 -2.45 11.11
N LEU A 320 5.54 -3.33 11.66
CA LEU A 320 4.25 -2.94 12.25
C LEU A 320 4.46 -2.05 13.48
N ASP A 321 5.47 -2.33 14.29
CA ASP A 321 5.82 -1.49 15.44
C ASP A 321 6.38 -0.13 15.01
N TRP A 322 7.14 -0.10 13.91
CA TRP A 322 7.54 1.17 13.28
C TRP A 322 6.30 1.98 12.89
N LEU A 323 5.28 1.39 12.26
CA LEU A 323 4.05 2.10 11.94
C LEU A 323 3.35 2.62 13.20
N ARG A 324 3.19 1.80 14.25
CA ARG A 324 2.54 2.22 15.50
C ARG A 324 3.24 3.41 16.16
N ARG A 325 4.58 3.42 16.16
CA ARG A 325 5.40 4.49 16.76
C ARG A 325 5.47 5.77 15.92
N ASN A 326 5.31 5.67 14.60
CA ASN A 326 5.48 6.79 13.66
C ASN A 326 4.15 7.37 13.15
N GLN A 327 3.02 7.05 13.79
CA GLN A 327 1.80 7.83 13.57
C GLN A 327 1.97 9.22 14.20
N ASP A 328 1.72 10.27 13.41
CA ASP A 328 1.77 11.64 13.91
C ASP A 328 0.67 11.86 14.96
N GLY A 329 1.07 12.20 16.18
CA GLY A 329 0.15 12.33 17.32
C GLY A 329 -0.83 13.49 17.23
N ALA A 330 -0.53 14.52 16.42
CA ALA A 330 -1.37 15.71 16.28
C ALA A 330 -2.42 15.57 15.16
N THR A 331 -2.04 14.95 14.06
CA THR A 331 -2.86 14.85 12.84
C THR A 331 -3.41 13.45 12.59
N GLY A 332 -2.79 12.40 13.15
CA GLY A 332 -3.17 11.01 12.92
C GLY A 332 -2.64 10.39 11.63
N ARG A 333 -1.84 11.13 10.85
CA ARG A 333 -1.28 10.66 9.56
C ARG A 333 0.01 9.88 9.73
N TRP A 334 0.39 9.17 8.68
CA TRP A 334 1.77 8.77 8.43
C TRP A 334 2.35 9.61 7.31
N THR A 335 3.63 9.96 7.40
CA THR A 335 4.29 10.81 6.42
C THR A 335 4.97 9.99 5.33
N ALA A 336 4.92 10.49 4.10
CA ALA A 336 5.76 10.02 3.00
C ALA A 336 6.06 11.17 2.04
N THR A 337 7.18 11.10 1.33
CA THR A 337 7.61 12.20 0.43
C THR A 337 7.42 11.83 -1.03
N SER A 338 7.20 12.83 -1.88
CA SER A 338 7.01 12.62 -3.31
C SER A 338 8.28 12.09 -3.96
N LEU A 339 8.12 11.09 -4.84
CA LEU A 339 9.17 10.58 -5.72
C LEU A 339 9.43 11.46 -6.95
N ASN A 340 8.54 12.43 -7.22
CA ASN A 340 8.55 13.17 -8.48
C ASN A 340 9.24 14.53 -8.38
N LYS A 341 9.06 15.25 -7.27
CA LYS A 341 9.74 16.52 -6.97
C LYS A 341 9.58 16.88 -5.50
N GLN A 342 10.43 17.76 -4.98
CA GLN A 342 10.21 18.32 -3.67
C GLN A 342 8.93 19.18 -3.70
N ARG A 343 8.01 18.89 -2.77
CA ARG A 343 6.72 19.59 -2.66
C ARG A 343 6.74 20.43 -1.40
N ASP A 344 6.06 21.57 -1.44
CA ASP A 344 5.64 22.26 -0.23
C ASP A 344 4.65 21.34 0.53
N PRO A 345 4.96 20.92 1.77
CA PRO A 345 4.09 20.05 2.57
C PRO A 345 2.70 20.66 2.85
N ALA A 346 2.57 21.99 2.80
CA ALA A 346 1.29 22.66 3.02
C ALA A 346 0.39 22.67 1.78
N SER A 347 0.95 22.48 0.59
CA SER A 347 0.18 22.44 -0.67
C SER A 347 -0.69 21.19 -0.79
N GLU A 348 -1.72 21.21 -1.65
CA GLU A 348 -2.52 19.99 -1.90
C GLU A 348 -1.66 18.83 -2.42
N PRO A 349 -0.82 19.01 -3.47
CA PRO A 349 0.04 17.94 -3.94
C PRO A 349 1.11 17.48 -2.92
N GLY A 350 1.44 18.31 -1.94
CA GLY A 350 2.35 17.95 -0.85
C GLY A 350 1.78 16.87 0.07
N LYS A 351 0.46 16.76 0.19
CA LYS A 351 -0.22 15.83 1.09
C LYS A 351 -0.52 14.46 0.46
N PHE A 352 -0.38 14.32 -0.87
CA PHE A 352 -0.79 13.11 -1.59
C PHE A 352 -0.09 11.83 -1.14
N MET A 353 1.19 11.93 -0.81
CA MET A 353 1.93 10.79 -0.29
C MET A 353 1.56 10.45 1.15
N ASP A 354 1.21 11.45 1.97
CA ASP A 354 0.68 11.23 3.32
C ASP A 354 -0.71 10.59 3.29
N ASP A 355 -1.56 10.98 2.31
CA ASP A 355 -2.87 10.37 2.06
C ASP A 355 -2.70 8.86 1.80
N ALA A 356 -1.78 8.50 0.89
CA ALA A 356 -1.47 7.11 0.57
C ALA A 356 -0.83 6.38 1.75
N ALA A 357 0.18 6.98 2.38
CA ALA A 357 0.86 6.40 3.54
C ALA A 357 -0.11 6.07 4.67
N THR A 358 -1.02 6.98 4.99
CA THR A 358 -2.00 6.80 6.07
C THR A 358 -2.98 5.68 5.75
N ALA A 359 -3.51 5.65 4.53
CA ALA A 359 -4.45 4.61 4.12
C ALA A 359 -3.79 3.23 4.07
N TYR A 360 -2.58 3.10 3.52
CA TYR A 360 -1.85 1.84 3.51
C TYR A 360 -1.42 1.41 4.92
N ALA A 361 -1.05 2.34 5.80
CA ALA A 361 -0.72 2.04 7.20
C ALA A 361 -1.93 1.45 7.93
N VAL A 362 -3.12 2.03 7.71
CA VAL A 362 -4.38 1.46 8.21
C VAL A 362 -4.55 0.04 7.69
N LEU A 363 -4.46 -0.19 6.38
CA LEU A 363 -4.57 -1.54 5.80
C LEU A 363 -3.58 -2.53 6.43
N ALA A 364 -2.32 -2.14 6.61
CA ALA A 364 -1.28 -2.98 7.20
C ALA A 364 -1.54 -3.30 8.68
N LEU A 365 -2.08 -2.34 9.44
CA LEU A 365 -2.35 -2.48 10.88
C LEU A 365 -3.71 -3.14 11.18
N THR A 366 -4.58 -3.25 10.19
CA THR A 366 -5.91 -3.85 10.34
C THR A 366 -6.15 -5.08 9.49
N ILE A 367 -5.17 -5.54 8.70
CA ILE A 367 -5.34 -6.77 7.92
C ILE A 367 -5.56 -7.95 8.87
N ASP A 368 -6.69 -8.62 8.71
CA ASP A 368 -6.97 -9.86 9.44
C ASP A 368 -6.05 -10.95 8.88
N LYS A 369 -5.38 -11.68 9.79
CA LYS A 369 -4.63 -12.89 9.43
C LYS A 369 -5.66 -13.92 8.97
N ARG A 370 -5.82 -14.09 7.65
CA ARG A 370 -6.66 -15.14 7.07
C ARG A 370 -5.98 -16.50 7.20
#